data_AF-A0A4Y8BZ45-F1
#
_entry.id   AF-A0A4Y8BZ45-F1
#
_cell.length_a   1.000
_cell.length_b   1.000
_cell.length_c   1.000
_cell.angle_alpha   90.00
_cell.angle_beta   90.00
_cell.angle_gamma   90.00
#
_symmetry.space_group_name_H-M   'P 1'
#
loop_
_entity.id
_entity.type
_entity.pdbx_description
1 polymer ?
#
loop_
_entity_poly.entity_id
_entity_poly.type
_entity_poly.pdbx_seq_one_letter_code
_entity_poly.pdbx_strand_id
1 'polypeptide(L)' 'PTRNARNGTFFTSFGKFNIKKAEFINDHEAIDPACSCYTCCNFSRGYLNHLFKAKELTFFRLASLHNLHYYLEL' A
#
# COMPACT_ATOMS: atom_id res chain seq x y z
N PRO A 1 2.98 -12.60 3.11
CA PRO A 1 2.67 -11.15 3.00
C PRO A 1 1.59 -10.77 1.96
N THR A 2 1.44 -11.51 0.85
CA THR A 2 0.57 -11.15 -0.29
C THR A 2 -0.94 -11.28 -0.03
N ARG A 3 -1.39 -12.24 0.80
CA ARG A 3 -2.82 -12.33 1.20
C ARG A 3 -3.27 -11.10 1.99
N ASN A 4 -2.42 -10.62 2.90
CA ASN A 4 -2.69 -9.42 3.69
C ASN A 4 -2.70 -8.16 2.82
N ALA A 5 -1.81 -8.10 1.83
CA ALA A 5 -1.77 -7.02 0.84
C ALA A 5 -3.10 -6.88 0.09
N ARG A 6 -3.63 -8.01 -0.39
CA ARG A 6 -4.91 -8.04 -1.11
C ARG A 6 -6.10 -7.65 -0.24
N ASN A 7 -6.00 -7.89 1.07
CA ASN A 7 -7.00 -7.47 2.04
C ASN A 7 -6.84 -6.01 2.47
N GLY A 8 -5.90 -5.25 1.91
CA GLY A 8 -5.69 -3.83 2.22
C GLY A 8 -4.75 -3.55 3.39
N THR A 9 -4.01 -4.56 3.86
CA THR A 9 -3.01 -4.41 4.92
C THR A 9 -1.62 -4.33 4.34
N PHE A 10 -0.94 -3.22 4.59
CA PHE A 10 0.44 -2.96 4.23
C PHE A 10 1.35 -3.12 5.44
N PHE A 11 2.56 -3.62 5.20
CA PHE A 11 3.63 -3.62 6.19
C PHE A 11 4.56 -2.45 5.92
N THR A 12 4.86 -1.68 6.95
CA THR A 12 5.67 -0.46 6.87
C THR A 12 6.65 -0.45 8.03
N SER A 13 7.68 0.39 7.95
CA SER A 13 8.66 0.65 9.00
C SER A 13 8.00 1.08 10.33
N PHE A 14 6.85 1.75 10.27
CA PHE A 14 6.06 2.17 11.42
C PHE A 14 5.05 1.12 11.92
N GLY A 15 5.05 -0.09 11.33
CA GLY A 15 4.18 -1.21 11.69
C GLY A 15 3.11 -1.53 10.65
N LYS A 16 1.96 -2.05 11.11
CA LYS A 16 0.86 -2.48 10.23
C LYS A 16 -0.02 -1.28 9.86
N PHE A 17 -0.14 -1.07 8.56
CA PHE A 17 -0.91 0.01 7.97
C PHE A 17 -2.15 -0.56 7.25
N ASN A 18 -3.32 0.08 7.36
CA ASN A 18 -4.55 -0.39 6.71
C ASN A 18 -5.13 0.70 5.82
N ILE A 19 -5.08 0.47 4.51
CA ILE A 19 -5.47 1.46 3.50
C ILE A 19 -6.96 1.77 3.50
N LYS A 20 -7.82 0.95 4.13
CA LYS A 20 -9.28 1.11 4.08
C LYS A 20 -9.81 2.31 4.86
N LYS A 21 -9.01 2.84 5.79
CA LYS A 21 -9.46 3.90 6.68
C LYS A 21 -9.82 5.15 5.88
N ALA A 22 -10.84 5.88 6.37
CA ALA A 22 -11.34 7.07 5.70
C ALA A 22 -10.33 8.24 5.72
N GLU A 23 -9.42 8.27 6.70
CA GLU A 23 -8.36 9.28 6.80
C GLU A 23 -7.46 9.33 5.56
N PHE A 24 -7.33 8.21 4.83
CA PHE A 24 -6.44 8.14 3.67
C PHE A 24 -7.07 8.59 2.37
N ILE A 25 -8.36 8.95 2.31
CA ILE A 25 -9.05 9.23 1.03
C ILE A 25 -8.37 10.35 0.24
N ASN A 26 -7.95 11.42 0.91
CA ASN A 26 -7.29 12.58 0.30
C ASN A 26 -5.82 12.70 0.71
N ASP A 27 -5.21 11.56 1.03
CA ASP A 27 -3.83 11.53 1.48
C ASP A 27 -2.87 11.41 0.28
N HIS A 28 -1.98 12.38 0.14
CA HIS A 28 -1.03 12.48 -0.96
C HIS A 28 0.35 11.90 -0.62
N GLU A 29 0.57 11.46 0.62
CA GLU A 29 1.84 10.86 1.00
C GLU A 29 1.97 9.41 0.51
N ALA A 30 3.20 8.91 0.48
CA ALA A 30 3.51 7.51 0.22
C ALA A 30 3.06 6.61 1.39
N ILE A 31 2.94 5.31 1.12
CA ILE A 31 2.62 4.32 2.17
C ILE A 31 3.70 4.31 3.25
N ASP A 32 4.96 4.27 2.83
CA ASP A 32 6.12 4.29 3.70
C ASP A 32 7.21 5.15 3.05
N PRO A 33 7.53 6.33 3.62
CA PRO A 33 8.58 7.21 3.11
C PRO A 33 9.98 6.58 3.08
N ALA A 34 10.22 5.53 3.87
CA ALA A 34 11.50 4.82 3.90
C ALA A 34 11.58 3.70 2.85
N CYS A 35 10.47 3.35 2.19
CA CYS A 35 10.41 2.25 1.23
C CYS A 35 10.72 2.72 -0.19
N SER A 36 11.62 2.01 -0.87
CA SER A 36 12.06 2.35 -2.24
C SER A 36 11.26 1.64 -3.35
N CYS A 37 10.20 0.91 -3.00
CA CYS A 37 9.45 0.11 -3.97
C CYS A 37 8.70 0.97 -5.01
N TYR A 38 8.42 0.38 -6.17
CA TYR A 38 7.65 1.03 -7.23
C TYR A 38 6.33 1.63 -6.74
N THR A 39 5.64 0.97 -5.80
CA THR A 39 4.38 1.47 -5.27
C THR A 39 4.56 2.74 -4.44
N CYS A 40 5.53 2.79 -3.53
CA CYS A 40 5.78 3.95 -2.67
C CYS A 40 6.34 5.15 -3.43
N CYS A 41 7.13 4.91 -4.48
CA CYS A 41 7.74 5.98 -5.27
C CYS A 41 6.76 6.65 -6.26
N ASN A 42 5.69 5.96 -6.68
CA ASN A 42 4.81 6.45 -7.75
C ASN A 42 3.37 6.72 -7.33
N PHE A 43 2.91 6.17 -6.20
CA PHE A 43 1.49 6.24 -5.82
C PHE A 43 1.31 6.68 -4.37
N SER A 44 0.31 7.54 -4.16
CA SER A 44 -0.09 7.98 -2.83
C SER A 44 -1.03 7.00 -2.12
N ARG A 45 -1.14 7.13 -0.80
CA ARG A 45 -2.10 6.39 0.03
C ARG A 45 -3.54 6.64 -0.41
N GLY A 46 -3.89 7.87 -0.79
CA GLY A 46 -5.23 8.18 -1.30
C GLY A 46 -5.56 7.56 -2.63
N TYR A 47 -4.59 7.51 -3.54
CA TYR A 47 -4.80 6.82 -4.81
C TYR A 47 -5.01 5.31 -4.59
N LEU A 48 -4.23 4.69 -3.70
CA LEU A 48 -4.40 3.28 -3.38
C LEU A 48 -5.71 2.99 -2.62
N ASN A 49 -6.18 3.90 -1.75
CA ASN A 49 -7.50 3.81 -1.11
C ASN A 49 -8.61 3.84 -2.17
N HIS A 50 -8.51 4.75 -3.12
CA HIS A 50 -9.44 4.86 -4.24
C HIS A 50 -9.48 3.55 -5.06
N LEU A 51 -8.32 3.05 -5.51
CA LEU A 51 -8.25 1.80 -6.27
C LEU A 51 -8.78 0.60 -5.48
N PHE A 52 -8.52 0.54 -4.18
CA PHE A 52 -9.07 -0.51 -3.31
C PHE A 52 -10.59 -0.47 -3.26
N LYS A 53 -11.17 0.72 -3.08
CA LYS A 53 -12.63 0.91 -3.04
C LYS A 53 -13.28 0.61 -4.39
N ALA A 54 -12.62 0.98 -5.49
CA ALA A 54 -13.03 0.65 -6.84
C ALA A 54 -12.88 -0.85 -7.17
N LYS A 55 -12.20 -1.63 -6.32
CA LYS A 55 -11.87 -3.06 -6.51
C LYS A 55 -11.06 -3.31 -7.79
N GLU A 56 -10.20 -2.36 -8.13
CA GLU A 56 -9.36 -2.42 -9.32
C GLU A 56 -8.27 -3.48 -9.19
N LEU A 57 -8.01 -4.23 -10.28
CA LEU A 57 -6.99 -5.27 -10.29
C LEU A 57 -5.58 -4.73 -9.99
N THR A 58 -5.34 -3.50 -10.42
CA THR A 58 -4.09 -2.77 -10.21
C THR A 58 -3.75 -2.61 -8.73
N PHE A 59 -4.76 -2.39 -7.88
CA PHE A 59 -4.55 -2.30 -6.43
C PHE A 59 -3.86 -3.57 -5.89
N PHE A 60 -4.39 -4.74 -6.24
CA PHE A 60 -3.87 -6.01 -5.72
C PHE A 60 -2.44 -6.28 -6.16
N ARG A 61 -2.07 -5.86 -7.38
CA ARG A 61 -0.70 -5.94 -7.89
C ARG A 61 0.24 -5.02 -7.11
N LEU A 62 -0.10 -3.74 -7.00
CA LEU A 62 0.69 -2.73 -6.30
C LEU A 62 0.86 -3.04 -4.80
N ALA A 63 -0.22 -3.50 -4.16
CA ALA A 63 -0.17 -3.89 -2.76
C ALA A 63 0.73 -5.11 -2.54
N SER A 64 0.63 -6.11 -3.43
CA SER A 64 1.49 -7.31 -3.34
C SER A 64 2.95 -6.98 -3.57
N LEU A 65 3.26 -6.07 -4.51
CA LEU A 65 4.61 -5.60 -4.78
C LEU A 65 5.23 -4.94 -3.55
N HIS A 66 4.51 -3.98 -2.94
CA HIS A 66 4.96 -3.32 -1.70
C HIS A 66 5.26 -4.33 -0.60
N ASN A 67 4.28 -5.18 -0.29
CA ASN A 67 4.40 -6.13 0.82
C ASN A 67 5.46 -7.21 0.58
N LEU A 68 5.74 -7.56 -0.67
CA LEU A 68 6.82 -8.49 -1.00
C LEU A 68 8.17 -7.80 -0.83
N HIS A 69 8.32 -6.60 -1.37
CA HIS A 69 9.55 -5.81 -1.25
C HIS A 69 9.90 -5.53 0.22
N TYR A 70 8.94 -5.07 1.02
CA TYR A 70 9.12 -4.88 2.46
C TYR A 70 9.63 -6.15 3.17
N TYR A 71 9.17 -7.34 2.76
CA TYR A 71 9.61 -8.61 3.36
C TYR A 71 10.99 -9.08 2.87
N LEU A 72 11.43 -8.64 1.69
CA LEU A 72 12.73 -8.99 1.12
C LEU A 72 13.85 -8.06 1.60
N GLU A 73 13.52 -6.82 1.96
CA GLU A 73 14.45 -5.85 2.56
C GLU A 73 14.61 -6.01 4.08
N LEU A 74 13.96 -7.03 4.67
CA LEU A 74 13.93 -7.29 6.11
C LEU A 74 14.95 -8.34 6.55
#